data_AF-A0A9X8YNW2-F1
#
_entry.id   AF-A0A9X8YNW2-F1
#
_cell.length_a   1.000
_cell.length_b   1.000
_cell.length_c   1.000
_cell.angle_alpha   90.00
_cell.angle_beta   90.00
_cell.angle_gamma   90.00
#
_symmetry.space_group_name_H-M   'P 1'
#
loop_
_entity.id
_entity.type
_entity.pdbx_description
1 polymer ?
#
loop_
_entity_poly.entity_id
_entity_poly.type
_entity_poly.pdbx_seq_one_letter_code
_entity_poly.pdbx_strand_id
1 'polypeptide(L)' 'LAAGNSANLVILPAESGFDAVRRQTPVRYSIRQGAVIAETRPAETTLHLQQDETVDFRR' A
#
# COMPACT_ATOMS: atom_id res chain seq x y z
N LEU A 1 0.57 -0.45 17.54
CA LEU A 1 0.98 0.97 17.66
C LEU A 1 0.48 1.45 19.02
N ALA A 2 1.34 2.06 19.83
CA ALA A 2 0.99 2.51 21.17
C ALA A 2 1.81 3.75 21.53
N ALA A 3 1.26 4.61 22.40
CA ALA A 3 1.96 5.78 22.90
C ALA A 3 3.22 5.37 23.69
N GLY A 4 4.29 6.17 23.58
CA GLY A 4 5.58 5.90 24.22
C GLY A 4 6.53 5.00 23.40
N ASN A 5 6.02 4.27 22.41
CA ASN A 5 6.89 3.52 21.49
C ASN A 5 7.54 4.45 20.47
N SER A 6 8.75 4.09 20.02
CA SER A 6 9.37 4.72 18.85
C SER A 6 8.43 4.63 17.65
N ALA A 7 8.33 5.71 16.88
CA ALA A 7 7.48 5.82 15.70
C ALA A 7 7.98 4.95 14.53
N ASN A 8 7.85 3.63 14.70
CA ASN A 8 8.21 2.60 13.75
C ASN A 8 6.93 1.94 13.24
N LEU A 9 6.60 2.16 11.97
CA LEU A 9 5.37 1.64 11.36
C LEU A 9 5.49 1.52 9.85
N VAL A 10 4.59 0.75 9.26
CA VAL A 10 4.45 0.62 7.79
C VAL A 10 3.04 1.01 7.38
N ILE A 11 2.89 1.54 6.18
CA ILE A 11 1.61 1.88 5.57
C ILE A 11 1.40 0.96 4.38
N LEU A 12 0.27 0.25 4.36
CA LEU A 12 -0.17 -0.60 3.25
C LEU A 12 -1.34 0.07 2.54
N PRO A 13 -1.37 0.10 1.19
CA PRO A 13 -2.49 0.64 0.42
C PRO A 13 -3.65 -0.37 0.33
N ALA A 14 -4.17 -0.78 1.49
CA ALA A 14 -5.21 -1.78 1.65
C ALA A 14 -6.25 -1.36 2.69
N GLU A 15 -7.49 -1.80 2.52
CA GLU A 15 -8.60 -1.42 3.41
C GLU A 15 -8.65 -2.26 4.69
N SER A 16 -8.05 -3.46 4.66
CA SER A 16 -7.98 -4.37 5.79
C SER A 16 -6.79 -5.32 5.66
N GLY A 17 -6.48 -6.05 6.74
CA GLY A 17 -5.48 -7.12 6.69
C GLY A 17 -5.82 -8.22 5.69
N PHE A 18 -7.12 -8.54 5.52
CA PHE A 18 -7.57 -9.49 4.50
C PHE A 18 -7.27 -9.00 3.09
N ASP A 19 -7.58 -7.73 2.80
CA ASP A 19 -7.32 -7.11 1.50
C ASP A 19 -5.82 -7.01 1.19
N ALA A 20 -5.01 -6.65 2.20
CA ALA A 20 -3.56 -6.57 2.08
C ALA A 20 -2.94 -7.91 1.68
N VAL A 21 -3.41 -9.00 2.28
CA VAL A 21 -2.95 -10.36 1.97
C VAL A 21 -3.46 -10.80 0.59
N ARG A 22 -4.76 -10.62 0.31
CA ARG A 22 -5.37 -11.08 -0.95
C ARG A 22 -4.73 -10.42 -2.18
N ARG A 23 -4.44 -9.12 -2.13
CA ARG A 23 -3.82 -8.37 -3.24
C ARG A 23 -2.28 -8.34 -3.18
N GLN A 24 -1.67 -8.95 -2.16
CA GLN A 24 -0.23 -8.87 -1.90
C GLN A 24 0.30 -7.42 -1.98
N THR A 25 -0.41 -6.49 -1.33
CA THR A 25 -0.11 -5.06 -1.50
C THR A 25 1.29 -4.71 -1.01
N PRO A 26 2.10 -3.97 -1.77
CA PRO A 26 3.43 -3.56 -1.34
C PRO A 26 3.35 -2.55 -0.20
N VAL A 27 4.43 -2.44 0.57
CA VAL A 27 4.57 -1.38 1.58
C VAL A 27 4.67 -0.03 0.87
N ARG A 28 3.63 0.82 1.00
CA ARG A 28 3.61 2.16 0.42
C ARG A 28 4.67 3.05 1.08
N TYR A 29 4.74 3.01 2.41
CA TYR A 29 5.75 3.71 3.20
C TYR A 29 6.24 2.85 4.37
N SER A 30 7.55 2.88 4.60
CA SER A 30 8.17 2.37 5.81
C SER A 30 8.73 3.53 6.62
N ILE A 31 8.29 3.67 7.86
CA ILE A 31 8.67 4.75 8.76
C ILE A 31 9.46 4.15 9.92
N ARG A 32 10.64 4.71 10.19
CA ARG A 32 11.48 4.37 11.34
C ARG A 32 11.84 5.65 12.09
N GLN A 33 11.63 5.62 13.40
CA GLN A 33 11.88 6.76 14.30
C GLN A 33 11.25 8.08 13.80
N GLY A 34 10.08 8.00 13.17
CA GLY A 34 9.37 9.16 12.65
C GLY A 34 9.84 9.67 11.28
N ALA A 35 10.84 9.04 10.66
CA ALA A 35 11.29 9.38 9.31
C ALA A 35 10.89 8.31 8.30
N VAL A 36 10.50 8.72 7.09
CA VAL A 36 10.27 7.80 5.97
C VAL A 36 11.63 7.29 5.48
N ILE A 37 11.82 5.97 5.52
CA ILE A 37 13.07 5.33 5.08
C ILE A 37 12.91 4.55 3.78
N ALA A 38 11.68 4.24 3.39
CA ALA A 38 11.38 3.59 2.11
C ALA A 38 9.99 4.00 1.62
N GLU A 39 9.86 4.13 0.29
CA GLU A 39 8.63 4.41 -0.41
C GLU A 39 8.49 3.49 -1.63
N THR A 40 7.31 2.89 -1.82
CA THR A 40 6.98 2.15 -3.04
C THR A 40 5.85 2.86 -3.76
N ARG A 41 6.02 3.25 -5.02
CA ARG A 41 4.90 3.73 -5.86
C ARG A 41 4.10 2.53 -6.33
N PRO A 42 2.80 2.41 -6.00
CA PRO A 42 1.97 1.32 -6.50
C PRO A 42 1.97 1.30 -8.03
N ALA A 43 1.94 0.10 -8.60
CA ALA A 43 1.81 -0.05 -10.05
C ALA A 43 0.44 0.45 -10.50
N GLU A 44 0.42 1.17 -11.61
CA GLU A 44 -0.79 1.54 -12.33
C GLU A 44 -1.03 0.47 -13.40
N THR A 45 -2.21 -0.14 -13.40
CA THR A 45 -2.58 -1.17 -14.38
C THR A 45 -3.72 -0.64 -15.24
N THR A 46 -3.56 -0.71 -16.55
CA THR A 46 -4.58 -0.31 -17.53
C THR A 46 -5.05 -1.53 -18.31
N LEU A 47 -6.35 -1.75 -18.34
CA LEU A 47 -7.00 -2.66 -19.27
C LEU A 47 -7.17 -1.95 -20.61
N HIS A 48 -6.67 -2.56 -21.68
CA HIS A 48 -6.87 -2.07 -23.05
C HIS A 48 -8.07 -2.79 -23.68
N LEU A 49 -9.26 -2.22 -23.52
CA LEU A 49 -10.51 -2.69 -24.14
C LEU A 49 -10.91 -1.73 -25.28
N GLN A 50 -12.21 -1.66 -25.63
CA GLN A 50 -12.69 -0.61 -26.54
C GLN A 50 -12.42 0.79 -26.01
N GLN A 51 -12.37 0.94 -24.68
CA GLN A 51 -11.90 2.11 -23.97
C GLN A 51 -10.94 1.67 -22.88
N ASP A 52 -9.87 2.43 -22.67
CA ASP A 52 -8.90 2.16 -21.60
C ASP A 52 -9.57 2.33 -20.23
N GLU A 53 -9.35 1.35 -19.35
CA GLU A 53 -9.88 1.35 -17.97
C GLU A 53 -8.76 1.09 -16.97
N THR A 54 -8.72 1.84 -15.87
CA THR A 54 -7.78 1.61 -14.77
C THR A 54 -8.27 0.51 -13.85
N VAL A 55 -7.40 -0.44 -13.50
CA VAL A 55 -7.72 -1.53 -12.57
C VAL A 55 -6.78 -1.55 -11.37
N ASP A 56 -7.36 -1.87 -10.21
CA ASP A 56 -6.70 -1.92 -8.91
C ASP A 56 -6.89 -3.25 -8.16
N PHE A 57 -7.56 -4.23 -8.79
CA PHE A 57 -7.84 -5.57 -8.30
C PHE A 57 -8.63 -5.63 -6.97
N ARG A 58 -9.34 -4.56 -6.60
CA ARG A 58 -10.13 -4.54 -5.36
C ARG A 58 -11.40 -5.36 -5.44
N ARG A 59 -12.03 -5.48 -6.61
CA ARG A 59 -13.35 -6.09 -6.80
C ARG A 59 -13.32 -7.52 -7.32
#